data_AF-A0A452XQS9-F1
#
_entry.id   AF-A0A452XQS9-F1
#
_cell.length_a   1.000
_cell.length_b   1.000
_cell.length_c   1.000
_cell.angle_alpha   90.00
_cell.angle_beta   90.00
_cell.angle_gamma   90.00
#
_symmetry.space_group_name_H-M   'P 1'
#
loop_
_entity.id
_entity.type
_entity.pdbx_description
1 polymer ?
#
loop_
_entity_poly.entity_id
_entity_poly.type
_entity_poly.pdbx_seq_one_letter_code
_entity_poly.pdbx_strand_id
1 'polypeptide(L)'
;LVWILLLDYSPVEHAVTYGNLPAVRYLLDQGADVHQQRSGNISLLHSAAAHGHCEIVKYLLSRGVDIDAQSIIGTPLAFAAQKGHATVVKILLQHNADPNKGTRILGPLDMALHKSNVSCAKLLIQGGANVSGAGPCYNPLVTAAEKGLTEAIKCLLEAGANPNVLDQFGRLPIELAAEYGTREDVEMLFPSTLPISTVTNWSVDGIISHVKMEIKQLEDGNFVTTMVSDLKQQGDDAFKKQDYLNASVFYTQVYSRAFYSCVNCRYRRTAGKHVPP
;
A
#
# COMPACT_ATOMS: atom_id res chain seq x y z
N LEU A 1 6.07 25.54 30.42
CA LEU A 1 5.09 24.76 31.22
C LEU A 1 3.66 24.91 30.70
N VAL A 2 3.20 26.09 30.29
CA VAL A 2 1.82 26.27 29.76
C VAL A 2 1.61 25.69 28.35
N TRP A 3 2.66 25.57 27.53
CA TRP A 3 2.58 24.98 26.17
C TRP A 3 2.53 23.44 26.13
N ILE A 4 2.80 22.76 27.25
CA ILE A 4 2.76 21.29 27.36
C ILE A 4 1.32 20.78 27.60
N LEU A 5 0.38 21.68 27.94
CA LEU A 5 -1.00 21.31 28.30
C LEU A 5 -2.00 21.36 27.13
N LEU A 6 -1.56 21.73 25.92
CA LEU A 6 -2.43 21.78 24.72
C LEU A 6 -2.25 20.59 23.76
N LEU A 7 -1.32 19.69 24.06
CA LEU A 7 -1.12 18.43 23.35
C LEU A 7 -0.82 17.37 24.41
N ASP A 8 -1.35 16.15 24.32
CA ASP A 8 -1.11 15.00 25.23
C ASP A 8 0.37 14.51 25.27
N TYR A 9 1.35 15.40 25.16
CA TYR A 9 2.77 15.06 25.15
C TYR A 9 3.34 15.14 26.56
N SER A 10 3.45 13.98 27.20
CA SER A 10 4.23 13.90 28.44
C SER A 10 5.72 14.14 28.17
N PRO A 11 6.51 14.52 29.19
CA PRO A 11 7.95 14.74 29.03
C PRO A 11 8.69 13.54 28.42
N VAL A 12 8.30 12.30 28.77
CA VAL A 12 8.92 11.09 28.22
C VAL A 12 8.53 10.86 26.76
N GLU A 13 7.30 11.19 26.35
CA GLU A 13 6.89 11.13 24.95
C GLU A 13 7.68 12.13 24.09
N HIS A 14 7.92 13.33 24.61
CA HIS A 14 8.76 14.31 23.95
C HIS A 14 10.20 13.78 23.79
N ALA A 15 10.79 13.24 24.87
CA ALA A 15 12.12 12.64 24.80
C ALA A 15 12.22 11.49 23.78
N VAL A 16 11.19 10.64 23.70
CA VAL A 16 11.09 9.57 22.70
C VAL A 16 11.00 10.13 21.29
N THR A 17 10.12 11.09 21.04
CA THR A 17 9.90 11.72 19.72
C THR A 17 11.20 12.30 19.14
N TYR A 18 11.99 12.96 19.98
CA TYR A 18 13.26 13.58 19.58
C TYR A 18 14.50 12.67 19.73
N GLY A 19 14.33 11.39 20.05
CA GLY A 19 15.45 10.44 20.05
C GLY A 19 16.41 10.57 21.23
N ASN A 20 16.03 11.24 22.32
CA ASN A 20 16.89 11.49 23.47
C ASN A 20 16.86 10.30 24.44
N LEU A 21 17.59 9.23 24.12
CA LEU A 21 17.68 8.03 24.95
C LEU A 21 18.10 8.30 26.40
N PRO A 22 19.11 9.15 26.71
CA PRO A 22 19.43 9.51 28.09
C PRO A 22 18.26 10.09 28.87
N ALA A 23 17.49 11.01 28.27
CA ALA A 23 16.31 11.58 28.89
C ALA A 23 15.19 10.54 29.06
N VAL A 24 14.97 9.67 28.07
CA VAL A 24 13.99 8.57 28.19
C VAL A 24 14.33 7.65 29.36
N ARG A 25 15.60 7.23 29.49
CA ARG A 25 16.07 6.41 30.61
C ARG A 25 15.83 7.10 31.94
N TYR A 26 16.31 8.34 32.07
CA TYR A 26 16.15 9.13 33.28
C TYR A 26 14.68 9.27 33.69
N LEU A 27 13.79 9.62 32.76
CA LEU A 27 12.37 9.84 33.05
C LEU A 27 11.68 8.54 33.48
N LEU A 28 11.94 7.41 32.82
CA LEU A 28 11.37 6.12 33.22
C LEU A 28 11.94 5.63 34.57
N ASP A 29 13.20 5.91 34.86
CA ASP A 29 13.81 5.60 36.16
C ASP A 29 13.28 6.49 37.30
N GLN A 30 12.82 7.71 36.98
CA GLN A 30 12.11 8.61 37.90
C GLN A 30 10.60 8.31 38.02
N GLY A 31 10.13 7.20 37.46
CA GLY A 31 8.75 6.73 37.62
C GLY A 31 7.77 7.25 36.58
N ALA A 32 8.23 7.80 35.44
CA ALA A 32 7.35 7.99 34.30
C ALA A 32 6.80 6.64 33.82
N ASP A 33 5.50 6.60 33.49
CA ASP A 33 4.84 5.37 33.06
C ASP A 33 5.32 4.96 31.66
N VAL A 34 5.90 3.77 31.55
CA VAL A 34 6.35 3.20 30.27
C VAL A 34 5.19 2.74 29.39
N HIS A 35 4.03 2.45 29.98
CA HIS A 35 2.81 2.03 29.29
C HIS A 35 1.89 3.19 28.94
N GLN A 36 2.31 4.43 29.19
CA GLN A 36 1.52 5.61 28.86
C GLN A 36 1.12 5.61 27.38
N GLN A 37 -0.04 6.20 27.11
CA GLN A 37 -0.55 6.39 25.77
C GLN A 37 -1.09 7.81 25.62
N ARG A 38 -0.80 8.44 24.49
CA ARG A 38 -1.48 9.69 24.09
C ARG A 38 -2.72 9.39 23.25
N SER A 39 -3.48 10.44 22.91
CA SER A 39 -4.62 10.39 21.99
C SER A 39 -4.39 9.42 20.80
N GLY A 40 -5.36 8.52 20.62
CA GLY A 40 -5.34 7.48 19.59
C GLY A 40 -4.64 6.17 20.00
N ASN A 41 -4.46 5.93 21.29
CA ASN A 41 -3.77 4.76 21.87
C ASN A 41 -2.32 4.63 21.38
N ILE A 42 -1.65 5.77 21.17
CA ILE A 42 -0.27 5.80 20.70
C ILE A 42 0.64 5.68 21.92
N SER A 43 1.33 4.54 22.02
CA SER A 43 2.33 4.27 23.06
C SER A 43 3.72 4.82 22.70
N LEU A 44 4.62 4.85 23.69
CA LEU A 44 6.03 5.21 23.48
C LEU A 44 6.69 4.38 22.37
N LEU A 45 6.34 3.09 22.26
CA LEU A 45 6.91 2.20 21.25
C LEU A 45 6.47 2.59 19.83
N HIS A 46 5.21 3.02 19.65
CA HIS A 46 4.75 3.56 18.37
C HIS A 46 5.56 4.78 17.96
N SER A 47 5.76 5.74 18.88
CA SER A 47 6.48 6.98 18.59
C SER A 47 7.96 6.73 18.31
N ALA A 48 8.62 5.84 19.07
CA ALA A 48 9.99 5.42 18.79
C ALA A 48 10.11 4.74 17.41
N ALA A 49 9.14 3.90 17.06
CA ALA A 49 9.12 3.18 15.79
C ALA A 49 8.86 4.10 14.60
N ALA A 50 7.94 5.06 14.74
CA ALA A 50 7.57 6.04 13.73
C ALA A 50 8.69 7.03 13.37
N HIS A 51 9.64 7.24 14.28
CA HIS A 51 10.78 8.13 14.09
C HIS A 51 12.11 7.39 13.88
N GLY A 52 12.10 6.05 13.87
CA GLY A 52 13.28 5.24 13.55
C GLY A 52 14.30 5.10 14.69
N HIS A 53 13.92 5.41 15.93
CA HIS A 53 14.85 5.45 17.08
C HIS A 53 15.18 4.05 17.61
N CYS A 54 16.07 3.34 16.93
CA CYS A 54 16.40 1.94 17.18
C CYS A 54 16.78 1.62 18.63
N GLU A 55 17.61 2.46 19.27
CA GLU A 55 18.05 2.21 20.65
C GLU A 55 16.95 2.47 21.68
N ILE A 56 16.03 3.40 21.38
CA ILE A 56 14.84 3.62 22.21
C ILE A 56 13.87 2.46 22.05
N VAL A 57 13.66 1.96 20.82
CA VAL A 57 12.84 0.75 20.57
C VAL A 57 13.36 -0.43 21.40
N LYS A 58 14.65 -0.76 21.31
CA LYS A 58 15.25 -1.84 22.10
C LYS A 58 15.09 -1.63 23.61
N TYR A 59 15.31 -0.40 24.08
CA TYR A 59 15.16 -0.08 25.50
C TYR A 59 13.71 -0.24 25.97
N LEU A 60 12.73 0.26 25.22
CA LEU A 60 11.32 0.11 25.57
C LEU A 60 10.90 -1.37 25.57
N LEU A 61 11.34 -2.17 24.59
CA LEU A 61 11.11 -3.63 24.58
C LEU A 61 11.71 -4.32 25.81
N SER A 62 12.90 -3.89 26.27
CA SER A 62 13.50 -4.42 27.51
C SER A 62 12.72 -4.06 28.78
N ARG A 63 11.80 -3.10 28.71
CA ARG A 63 10.91 -2.69 29.80
C ARG A 63 9.55 -3.39 29.77
N GLY A 64 9.35 -4.39 28.91
CA GLY A 64 8.15 -5.23 28.88
C GLY A 64 6.91 -4.54 28.30
N VAL A 65 7.09 -3.55 27.42
CA VAL A 65 5.97 -2.97 26.66
C VAL A 65 5.36 -4.01 25.73
N ASP A 66 4.05 -3.90 25.48
CA ASP A 66 3.39 -4.70 24.44
C ASP A 66 3.95 -4.34 23.06
N ILE A 67 4.64 -5.30 22.44
CA ILE A 67 5.27 -5.14 21.13
C ILE A 67 4.24 -4.91 20.00
N ASP A 68 3.04 -5.48 20.17
CA ASP A 68 1.94 -5.40 19.24
C ASP A 68 0.80 -4.52 19.76
N ALA A 69 1.15 -3.53 20.60
CA ALA A 69 0.20 -2.55 21.10
C ALA A 69 -0.60 -1.94 19.94
N GLN A 70 -1.92 -1.87 20.08
CA GLN A 70 -2.79 -1.43 18.99
C GLN A 70 -3.19 0.04 19.15
N SER A 71 -2.78 0.87 18.18
CA SER A 71 -3.33 2.21 18.00
C SER A 71 -4.48 2.24 17.00
N ILE A 72 -5.15 3.39 16.86
CA ILE A 72 -6.17 3.62 15.80
C ILE A 72 -5.58 3.41 14.40
N ILE A 73 -4.28 3.70 14.22
CA ILE A 73 -3.62 3.65 12.91
C ILE A 73 -2.95 2.29 12.67
N GLY A 74 -2.51 1.57 13.70
CA GLY A 74 -1.80 0.30 13.55
C GLY A 74 -0.90 -0.03 14.74
N THR A 75 -0.08 -1.08 14.58
CA THR A 75 0.95 -1.50 15.54
C THR A 75 2.24 -0.67 15.40
N PRO A 76 3.19 -0.72 16.35
CA PRO A 76 4.50 -0.08 16.18
C PRO A 76 5.23 -0.57 14.91
N LEU A 77 5.08 -1.85 14.57
CA LEU A 77 5.61 -2.43 13.33
C LEU A 77 5.02 -1.76 12.08
N ALA A 78 3.70 -1.52 12.07
CA ALA A 78 3.04 -0.81 10.97
C ALA A 78 3.52 0.64 10.83
N PHE A 79 3.79 1.35 11.95
CA PHE A 79 4.35 2.71 11.90
C PHE A 79 5.77 2.72 11.32
N ALA A 80 6.65 1.83 11.76
CA ALA A 80 8.00 1.71 11.21
C ALA A 80 7.97 1.38 9.71
N ALA A 81 7.09 0.47 9.30
CA ALA A 81 6.89 0.07 7.92
C ALA A 81 6.36 1.21 7.03
N GLN A 82 5.37 1.97 7.52
CA GLN A 82 4.82 3.15 6.84
C GLN A 82 5.87 4.26 6.67
N LYS A 83 6.75 4.44 7.65
CA LYS A 83 7.77 5.50 7.67
C LYS A 83 9.10 5.08 7.03
N GLY A 84 9.23 3.81 6.63
CA GLY A 84 10.40 3.31 5.90
C GLY A 84 11.59 2.96 6.80
N HIS A 85 11.38 2.81 8.12
CA HIS A 85 12.44 2.52 9.08
C HIS A 85 12.78 1.02 9.12
N ALA A 86 13.43 0.52 8.06
CA ALA A 86 13.74 -0.90 7.89
C ALA A 86 14.53 -1.52 9.06
N THR A 87 15.46 -0.78 9.68
CA THR A 87 16.20 -1.27 10.86
C THR A 87 15.28 -1.49 12.07
N VAL A 88 14.30 -0.61 12.28
CA VAL A 88 13.29 -0.79 13.34
C VAL A 88 12.37 -1.97 13.02
N VAL A 89 11.91 -2.09 11.77
CA VAL A 89 11.12 -3.26 11.31
C VAL A 89 11.85 -4.56 11.64
N LYS A 90 13.15 -4.63 11.30
CA LYS A 90 13.99 -5.78 11.62
C LYS A 90 14.07 -6.07 13.12
N ILE A 91 14.30 -5.05 13.96
CA ILE A 91 14.34 -5.20 15.42
C ILE A 91 13.01 -5.74 15.96
N LEU A 92 11.88 -5.16 15.53
CA LEU A 92 10.56 -5.59 16.00
C LEU A 92 10.26 -7.05 15.61
N LEU A 93 10.55 -7.44 14.35
CA LEU A 93 10.39 -8.84 13.91
C LEU A 93 11.31 -9.80 14.68
N GLN A 94 12.55 -9.40 14.99
CA GLN A 94 13.47 -10.19 15.82
C GLN A 94 12.99 -10.37 17.26
N HIS A 95 12.15 -9.46 17.75
CA HIS A 95 11.48 -9.55 19.06
C HIS A 95 10.07 -10.15 18.96
N ASN A 96 9.77 -10.89 17.89
CA ASN A 96 8.51 -11.61 17.68
C ASN A 96 7.26 -10.72 17.51
N ALA A 97 7.41 -9.50 16.98
CA ALA A 97 6.25 -8.71 16.54
C ALA A 97 5.48 -9.47 15.44
N ASP A 98 4.15 -9.49 15.51
CA ASP A 98 3.33 -10.16 14.52
C ASP A 98 3.28 -9.32 13.22
N PRO A 99 3.84 -9.80 12.09
CA PRO A 99 3.84 -9.08 10.81
C PRO A 99 2.44 -8.90 10.20
N ASN A 100 1.44 -9.62 10.69
CA ASN A 100 0.06 -9.59 10.22
C ASN A 100 -0.86 -8.78 11.13
N LYS A 101 -0.39 -8.39 12.32
CA LYS A 101 -1.20 -7.61 13.26
C LYS A 101 -1.22 -6.14 12.85
N GLY A 102 -2.42 -5.68 12.55
CA GLY A 102 -2.67 -4.32 12.08
C GLY A 102 -4.09 -3.86 12.42
N THR A 103 -4.57 -2.87 11.68
CA THR A 103 -5.96 -2.43 11.80
C THR A 103 -6.90 -3.46 11.17
N ARG A 104 -8.22 -3.24 11.27
CA ARG A 104 -9.23 -4.09 10.61
C ARG A 104 -9.07 -4.16 9.07
N ILE A 105 -8.36 -3.20 8.47
CA ILE A 105 -8.30 -3.02 7.02
C ILE A 105 -6.87 -3.10 6.49
N LEU A 106 -5.89 -2.55 7.21
CA LEU A 106 -4.50 -2.43 6.77
C LEU A 106 -3.53 -3.06 7.76
N GLY A 107 -2.67 -3.93 7.24
CA GLY A 107 -1.52 -4.50 7.94
C GLY A 107 -0.21 -3.74 7.67
N PRO A 108 0.89 -4.10 8.36
CA PRO A 108 2.21 -3.52 8.15
C PRO A 108 2.69 -3.58 6.69
N LEU A 109 2.44 -4.70 5.99
CA LEU A 109 2.85 -4.88 4.59
C LEU A 109 2.13 -3.91 3.65
N ASP A 110 0.82 -3.75 3.82
CA ASP A 110 0.01 -2.80 3.02
C ASP A 110 0.52 -1.37 3.21
N MET A 111 0.83 -0.98 4.45
CA MET A 111 1.37 0.35 4.74
C MET A 111 2.74 0.58 4.12
N ALA A 112 3.63 -0.42 4.12
CA ALA A 112 4.92 -0.34 3.46
C ALA A 112 4.76 -0.14 1.95
N LEU A 113 3.91 -0.95 1.31
CA LEU A 113 3.67 -0.90 -0.14
C LEU A 113 2.98 0.39 -0.56
N HIS A 114 1.97 0.86 0.17
CA HIS A 114 1.29 2.13 -0.12
C HIS A 114 2.24 3.34 -0.06
N LYS A 115 3.28 3.27 0.77
CA LYS A 115 4.33 4.29 0.89
C LYS A 115 5.59 3.98 0.09
N SER A 116 5.58 2.92 -0.74
CA SER A 116 6.70 2.50 -1.58
C SER A 116 7.98 2.16 -0.79
N ASN A 117 7.86 1.74 0.47
CA ASN A 117 8.98 1.35 1.33
C ASN A 117 9.39 -0.11 1.06
N VAL A 118 10.00 -0.36 -0.09
CA VAL A 118 10.37 -1.70 -0.58
C VAL A 118 11.22 -2.49 0.43
N SER A 119 12.20 -1.86 1.06
CA SER A 119 13.05 -2.54 2.07
C SER A 119 12.25 -3.03 3.28
N CYS A 120 11.23 -2.29 3.70
CA CYS A 120 10.33 -2.72 4.78
C CYS A 120 9.41 -3.84 4.30
N ALA A 121 8.83 -3.72 3.11
CA ALA A 121 7.99 -4.77 2.52
C ALA A 121 8.75 -6.11 2.42
N LYS A 122 9.99 -6.09 1.95
CA LYS A 122 10.86 -7.28 1.90
C LYS A 122 11.06 -7.93 3.27
N LEU A 123 11.39 -7.13 4.29
CA LEU A 123 11.56 -7.64 5.65
C LEU A 123 10.27 -8.23 6.23
N LEU A 124 9.12 -7.60 5.95
CA LEU A 124 7.82 -8.09 6.40
C LEU A 124 7.43 -9.41 5.73
N ILE A 125 7.66 -9.55 4.43
CA ILE A 125 7.45 -10.81 3.69
C ILE A 125 8.35 -11.91 4.27
N GLN A 126 9.63 -11.61 4.48
CA GLN A 126 10.57 -12.54 5.15
C GLN A 126 10.16 -12.89 6.59
N GLY A 127 9.46 -11.97 7.27
CA GLY A 127 8.90 -12.15 8.60
C GLY A 127 7.61 -12.98 8.64
N GLY A 128 7.03 -13.35 7.49
CA GLY A 128 5.79 -14.11 7.41
C GLY A 128 4.52 -13.26 7.25
N ALA A 129 4.63 -12.06 6.68
CA ALA A 129 3.46 -11.27 6.32
C ALA A 129 2.61 -11.97 5.23
N ASN A 130 1.29 -11.89 5.36
CA ASN A 130 0.32 -12.43 4.41
C ASN A 130 0.35 -11.65 3.10
N VAL A 131 0.70 -12.33 2.01
CA VAL A 131 0.82 -11.74 0.67
C VAL A 131 -0.48 -11.77 -0.14
N SER A 132 -1.53 -12.42 0.36
CA SER A 132 -2.83 -12.52 -0.32
C SER A 132 -3.67 -11.25 -0.19
N GLY A 133 -3.41 -10.45 0.85
CA GLY A 133 -4.17 -9.24 1.16
C GLY A 133 -5.53 -9.50 1.80
N ALA A 134 -6.25 -8.42 2.11
CA ALA A 134 -7.57 -8.44 2.75
C ALA A 134 -8.74 -8.38 1.73
N GLY A 135 -8.45 -8.25 0.44
CA GLY A 135 -9.43 -8.20 -0.65
C GLY A 135 -8.91 -7.47 -1.90
N PRO A 136 -9.76 -7.26 -2.93
CA PRO A 136 -9.37 -6.64 -4.19
C PRO A 136 -8.78 -5.22 -4.07
N CYS A 137 -9.27 -4.43 -3.11
CA CYS A 137 -8.77 -3.08 -2.85
C CYS A 137 -7.45 -3.04 -2.08
N TYR A 138 -7.08 -4.17 -1.44
CA TYR A 138 -5.94 -4.27 -0.53
C TYR A 138 -5.19 -5.58 -0.79
N ASN A 139 -4.78 -5.76 -2.05
CA ASN A 139 -3.90 -6.86 -2.44
C ASN A 139 -2.46 -6.33 -2.60
N PRO A 140 -1.47 -6.94 -1.91
CA PRO A 140 -0.07 -6.54 -1.98
C PRO A 140 0.51 -6.52 -3.40
N LEU A 141 0.21 -7.54 -4.22
CA LEU A 141 0.77 -7.67 -5.57
C LEU A 141 0.16 -6.65 -6.53
N VAL A 142 -1.15 -6.42 -6.44
CA VAL A 142 -1.85 -5.33 -7.14
C VAL A 142 -1.21 -3.99 -6.80
N THR A 143 -1.04 -3.70 -5.50
CA THR A 143 -0.46 -2.43 -5.02
C THR A 143 0.99 -2.26 -5.49
N ALA A 144 1.79 -3.32 -5.47
CA ALA A 144 3.17 -3.30 -5.93
C ALA A 144 3.26 -3.05 -7.44
N ALA A 145 2.39 -3.68 -8.24
CA ALA A 145 2.34 -3.51 -9.68
C ALA A 145 1.82 -2.12 -10.10
N GLU A 146 0.78 -1.60 -9.44
CA GLU A 146 0.27 -0.23 -9.64
C GLU A 146 1.35 0.83 -9.38
N LYS A 147 2.27 0.55 -8.44
CA LYS A 147 3.34 1.46 -8.05
C LYS A 147 4.67 1.21 -8.77
N GLY A 148 4.75 0.21 -9.64
CA GLY A 148 6.00 -0.17 -10.32
C GLY A 148 7.13 -0.59 -9.36
N LEU A 149 6.79 -1.31 -8.29
CA LEU A 149 7.76 -1.73 -7.27
C LEU A 149 8.38 -3.08 -7.62
N THR A 150 9.27 -3.13 -8.62
CA THR A 150 9.90 -4.35 -9.16
C THR A 150 10.39 -5.33 -8.11
N GLU A 151 11.23 -4.87 -7.17
CA GLU A 151 11.75 -5.72 -6.10
C GLU A 151 10.66 -6.24 -5.15
N ALA A 152 9.60 -5.46 -4.92
CA ALA A 152 8.48 -5.91 -4.10
C ALA A 152 7.63 -6.96 -4.85
N ILE A 153 7.37 -6.77 -6.15
CA ILE A 153 6.70 -7.74 -7.02
C ILE A 153 7.44 -9.08 -6.96
N LYS A 154 8.76 -9.04 -7.15
CA LYS A 154 9.62 -10.23 -7.05
C LYS A 154 9.47 -10.94 -5.70
N CYS A 155 9.62 -10.20 -4.59
CA CYS A 155 9.50 -10.79 -3.24
C CYS A 155 8.10 -11.39 -2.99
N LEU A 156 7.05 -10.75 -3.50
CA LEU A 156 5.67 -11.24 -3.34
C LEU A 156 5.43 -12.53 -4.14
N LEU A 157 5.93 -12.60 -5.38
CA LEU A 157 5.85 -13.81 -6.19
C LEU A 157 6.65 -14.97 -5.58
N GLU A 158 7.86 -14.71 -5.09
CA GLU A 158 8.68 -15.69 -4.38
C GLU A 158 7.99 -16.21 -3.10
N ALA A 159 7.17 -15.38 -2.45
CA ALA A 159 6.35 -15.73 -1.29
C ALA A 159 5.00 -16.37 -1.65
N GLY A 160 4.72 -16.64 -2.94
CA GLY A 160 3.52 -17.33 -3.39
C GLY A 160 2.28 -16.44 -3.58
N ALA A 161 2.45 -15.14 -3.77
CA ALA A 161 1.34 -14.26 -4.13
C ALA A 161 0.70 -14.69 -5.46
N ASN A 162 -0.62 -14.76 -5.51
CA ASN A 162 -1.36 -15.11 -6.73
C ASN A 162 -1.35 -13.92 -7.73
N PRO A 163 -0.76 -14.04 -8.94
CA PRO A 163 -0.75 -12.98 -9.95
C PRO A 163 -2.07 -12.84 -10.72
N ASN A 164 -3.01 -13.76 -10.54
CA ASN A 164 -4.31 -13.76 -11.21
C ASN A 164 -5.42 -13.11 -10.37
N VAL A 165 -5.03 -12.23 -9.44
CA VAL A 165 -5.96 -11.43 -8.64
C VAL A 165 -6.40 -10.21 -9.42
N LEU A 166 -7.66 -9.83 -9.29
CA LEU A 166 -8.17 -8.62 -9.91
C LEU A 166 -8.13 -7.45 -8.91
N ASP A 167 -7.73 -6.28 -9.39
CA ASP A 167 -7.92 -5.04 -8.66
C ASP A 167 -9.40 -4.65 -8.57
N GLN A 168 -9.69 -3.54 -7.89
CA GLN A 168 -11.06 -3.02 -7.79
C GLN A 168 -11.68 -2.64 -9.15
N PHE A 169 -10.90 -2.51 -10.22
CA PHE A 169 -11.35 -2.16 -11.57
C PHE A 169 -11.40 -3.37 -12.52
N GLY A 170 -11.14 -4.59 -12.02
CA GLY A 170 -11.13 -5.79 -12.82
C GLY A 170 -9.87 -5.98 -13.67
N ARG A 171 -8.75 -5.37 -13.28
CA ARG A 171 -7.45 -5.49 -13.96
C ARG A 171 -6.52 -6.42 -13.21
N LEU A 172 -5.69 -7.14 -13.95
CA LEU A 172 -4.64 -8.01 -13.41
C LEU A 172 -3.37 -7.22 -13.10
N PRO A 173 -2.56 -7.65 -12.11
CA PRO A 173 -1.24 -7.09 -11.83
C PRO A 173 -0.37 -6.91 -13.08
N ILE A 174 -0.42 -7.83 -14.05
CA ILE A 174 0.37 -7.72 -15.29
C ILE A 174 -0.03 -6.51 -16.15
N GLU A 175 -1.31 -6.14 -16.14
CA GLU A 175 -1.82 -4.96 -16.86
C GLU A 175 -1.39 -3.69 -16.13
N LEU A 176 -1.43 -3.69 -14.78
CA LEU A 176 -0.92 -2.58 -13.97
C LEU A 176 0.59 -2.38 -14.20
N ALA A 177 1.35 -3.48 -14.23
CA ALA A 177 2.78 -3.47 -14.50
C ALA A 177 3.11 -2.93 -15.91
N ALA A 178 2.31 -3.29 -16.91
CA ALA A 178 2.46 -2.77 -18.27
C ALA A 178 2.11 -1.27 -18.39
N GLU A 179 1.23 -0.74 -17.53
CA GLU A 179 0.85 0.66 -17.50
C GLU A 179 1.80 1.54 -16.68
N TYR A 180 2.14 1.11 -15.46
CA TYR A 180 2.85 1.92 -14.46
C TYR A 180 4.26 1.45 -14.16
N GLY A 181 4.55 0.19 -14.43
CA GLY A 181 5.82 -0.46 -14.09
C GLY A 181 6.82 -0.46 -15.23
N THR A 182 7.71 -1.42 -15.16
CA THR A 182 8.78 -1.67 -16.12
C THR A 182 8.47 -2.90 -16.97
N ARG A 183 9.21 -3.05 -18.09
CA ARG A 183 9.17 -4.30 -18.86
C ARG A 183 9.50 -5.52 -17.99
N GLU A 184 10.46 -5.37 -17.08
CA GLU A 184 10.88 -6.42 -16.15
C GLU A 184 9.72 -6.88 -15.26
N ASP A 185 8.86 -5.96 -14.81
CA ASP A 185 7.66 -6.30 -14.03
C ASP A 185 6.69 -7.19 -14.83
N VAL A 186 6.48 -6.86 -16.11
CA VAL A 186 5.65 -7.68 -17.01
C VAL A 186 6.29 -9.04 -17.25
N GLU A 187 7.61 -9.08 -17.47
CA GLU A 187 8.37 -10.33 -17.67
C GLU A 187 8.33 -11.23 -16.42
N MET A 188 8.36 -10.66 -15.22
CA MET A 188 8.22 -11.42 -13.97
C MET A 188 6.82 -12.01 -13.79
N LEU A 189 5.77 -11.26 -14.15
CA LEU A 189 4.39 -11.69 -13.97
C LEU A 189 3.92 -12.66 -15.07
N PHE A 190 4.47 -12.53 -16.28
CA PHE A 190 4.04 -13.27 -17.47
C PHE A 190 3.98 -14.80 -17.29
N PRO A 191 5.01 -15.48 -16.75
CA PRO A 191 5.01 -16.94 -16.65
C PRO A 191 3.89 -17.52 -15.77
N SER A 192 3.38 -16.73 -14.83
CA SER A 192 2.41 -17.17 -13.83
C SER A 192 1.01 -16.58 -14.05
N THR A 193 0.84 -15.74 -15.08
CA THR A 193 -0.43 -15.08 -15.40
C THR A 193 -1.17 -15.84 -16.49
N LEU A 194 -2.48 -16.05 -16.30
CA LEU A 194 -3.35 -16.66 -17.29
C LEU A 194 -3.58 -15.70 -18.48
N PRO A 195 -3.68 -16.21 -19.71
CA PRO A 195 -3.96 -15.39 -20.88
C PRO A 195 -5.22 -14.55 -20.74
N ILE A 196 -5.10 -13.25 -21.04
CA ILE A 196 -6.23 -12.32 -21.07
C ILE A 196 -6.86 -12.41 -22.45
N SER A 197 -8.17 -12.69 -22.50
CA SER A 197 -8.90 -12.91 -23.76
C SER A 197 -8.91 -11.72 -24.72
N THR A 198 -8.75 -10.49 -24.21
CA THR A 198 -8.70 -9.26 -25.01
C THR A 198 -7.35 -9.03 -25.68
N VAL A 199 -6.29 -9.71 -25.20
CA VAL A 199 -4.93 -9.56 -25.71
C VAL A 199 -4.69 -10.63 -26.79
N THR A 200 -4.78 -10.22 -28.06
CA THR A 200 -4.64 -11.15 -29.21
C THR A 200 -3.23 -11.69 -29.38
N ASN A 201 -2.21 -10.89 -29.06
CA ASN A 201 -0.81 -11.30 -29.04
C ASN A 201 -0.38 -11.53 -27.57
N TRP A 202 -0.51 -12.76 -27.09
CA TRP A 202 -0.10 -13.11 -25.72
C TRP A 202 1.42 -13.27 -25.60
N SER A 203 2.11 -12.13 -25.62
CA SER A 203 3.54 -11.99 -25.35
C SER A 203 3.76 -10.73 -24.51
N VAL A 204 4.93 -10.59 -23.89
CA VAL A 204 5.30 -9.37 -23.14
C VAL A 204 5.09 -8.12 -24.00
N ASP A 205 5.56 -8.13 -25.25
CA ASP A 205 5.39 -7.02 -26.19
C ASP A 205 3.94 -6.79 -26.60
N GLY A 206 3.17 -7.88 -26.76
CA GLY A 206 1.76 -7.79 -27.09
C GLY A 206 0.90 -7.22 -25.96
N ILE A 207 1.17 -7.61 -24.71
CA ILE A 207 0.51 -7.06 -23.51
C ILE A 207 0.84 -5.58 -23.36
N ILE A 208 2.12 -5.20 -23.43
CA ILE A 208 2.55 -3.79 -23.33
C ILE A 208 1.91 -2.95 -24.44
N SER A 209 1.91 -3.47 -25.67
CA SER A 209 1.29 -2.79 -26.82
C SER A 209 -0.22 -2.64 -26.65
N HIS A 210 -0.90 -3.67 -26.14
CA HIS A 210 -2.34 -3.66 -25.88
C HIS A 210 -2.71 -2.58 -24.86
N VAL A 211 -2.04 -2.57 -23.70
CA VAL A 211 -2.29 -1.59 -22.63
C VAL A 211 -2.01 -0.17 -23.10
N LYS A 212 -0.91 0.05 -23.83
CA LYS A 212 -0.59 1.37 -24.43
C LYS A 212 -1.64 1.82 -25.44
N MET A 213 -2.16 0.90 -26.25
CA MET A 213 -3.23 1.18 -27.19
C MET A 213 -4.51 1.57 -26.45
N GLU A 214 -4.94 0.80 -25.44
CA GLU A 214 -6.12 1.12 -24.64
C GLU A 214 -6.01 2.51 -24.01
N ILE A 215 -4.87 2.83 -23.38
CA ILE A 215 -4.61 4.16 -22.80
C ILE A 215 -4.73 5.26 -23.85
N LYS A 216 -4.13 5.07 -25.03
CA LYS A 216 -4.21 6.05 -26.13
C LYS A 216 -5.65 6.25 -26.60
N GLN A 217 -6.44 5.19 -26.69
CA GLN A 217 -7.84 5.29 -27.09
C GLN A 217 -8.69 6.02 -26.04
N LEU A 218 -8.37 5.89 -24.76
CA LEU A 218 -9.03 6.63 -23.66
C LEU A 218 -8.78 8.15 -23.71
N GLU A 219 -7.83 8.63 -24.53
CA GLU A 219 -7.67 10.06 -24.80
C GLU A 219 -8.73 10.63 -25.76
N ASP A 220 -9.40 9.77 -26.54
CA ASP A 220 -10.48 10.17 -27.45
C ASP A 220 -11.84 10.15 -26.74
N GLY A 221 -12.39 11.34 -26.48
CA GLY A 221 -13.67 11.49 -25.78
C GLY A 221 -14.87 10.83 -26.48
N ASN A 222 -14.84 10.72 -27.82
CA ASN A 222 -15.93 10.05 -28.56
C ASN A 222 -15.85 8.53 -28.38
N PHE A 223 -14.63 8.00 -28.38
CA PHE A 223 -14.39 6.59 -28.11
C PHE A 223 -14.79 6.22 -26.67
N VAL A 224 -14.41 7.04 -25.69
CA VAL A 224 -14.79 6.84 -24.28
C VAL A 224 -16.30 6.82 -24.11
N THR A 225 -17.02 7.74 -24.77
CA THR A 225 -18.49 7.81 -24.68
C THR A 225 -19.16 6.54 -25.25
N THR A 226 -18.67 6.07 -26.40
CA THR A 226 -19.18 4.85 -27.05
C THR A 226 -18.89 3.63 -26.19
N MET A 227 -17.64 3.47 -25.75
CA MET A 227 -17.23 2.34 -24.89
C MET A 227 -18.00 2.30 -23.56
N VAL A 228 -18.22 3.45 -22.92
CA VAL A 228 -19.00 3.53 -21.68
C VAL A 228 -20.44 3.06 -21.92
N SER A 229 -21.03 3.40 -23.07
CA SER A 229 -22.36 2.91 -23.45
C SER A 229 -22.37 1.39 -23.62
N ASP A 230 -21.38 0.85 -24.34
CA ASP A 230 -21.27 -0.59 -24.61
C ASP A 230 -21.08 -1.41 -23.33
N LEU A 231 -20.19 -0.96 -22.43
CA LEU A 231 -19.96 -1.62 -21.15
C LEU A 231 -21.18 -1.54 -20.23
N LYS A 232 -21.92 -0.41 -20.24
CA LYS A 232 -23.19 -0.33 -19.50
C LYS A 232 -24.21 -1.33 -20.03
N GLN A 233 -24.31 -1.47 -21.35
CA GLN A 233 -25.21 -2.44 -21.97
C GLN A 233 -24.80 -3.89 -21.62
N GLN A 234 -23.52 -4.21 -21.63
CA GLN A 234 -23.00 -5.51 -21.17
C GLN A 234 -23.33 -5.78 -19.70
N GLY A 235 -23.20 -4.76 -18.84
CA GLY A 235 -23.60 -4.81 -17.44
C GLY A 235 -25.10 -5.06 -17.26
N ASP A 236 -25.94 -4.33 -17.99
CA ASP A 236 -27.40 -4.49 -17.96
C ASP A 236 -27.83 -5.90 -18.43
N ASP A 237 -27.17 -6.43 -19.46
CA ASP A 237 -27.47 -7.76 -19.99
C ASP A 237 -27.00 -8.88 -19.06
N ALA A 238 -25.85 -8.72 -18.39
CA ALA A 238 -25.41 -9.62 -17.33
C ALA A 238 -26.37 -9.59 -16.12
N PHE A 239 -26.83 -8.39 -15.74
CA PHE A 239 -27.80 -8.21 -14.65
C PHE A 239 -29.13 -8.92 -14.95
N LYS A 240 -29.65 -8.80 -16.18
CA LYS A 240 -30.86 -9.51 -16.62
C LYS A 240 -30.69 -11.03 -16.57
N LYS A 241 -29.48 -11.54 -16.82
CA LYS A 241 -29.12 -12.97 -16.72
C LYS A 241 -28.87 -13.44 -15.27
N GLN A 242 -29.04 -12.57 -14.28
CA GLN A 242 -28.71 -12.82 -12.87
C GLN A 242 -27.22 -13.12 -12.64
N ASP A 243 -26.36 -12.71 -13.56
CA ASP A 243 -24.91 -12.79 -13.42
C ASP A 243 -24.39 -11.51 -12.78
N TYR A 244 -24.67 -11.39 -11.47
CA TYR A 244 -24.38 -10.18 -10.72
C TYR A 244 -22.88 -9.90 -10.59
N LEU A 245 -22.05 -10.94 -10.62
CA LEU A 245 -20.59 -10.78 -10.55
C LEU A 245 -20.08 -10.07 -11.81
N ASN A 246 -20.41 -10.58 -13.00
CA ASN A 246 -19.98 -9.94 -14.24
C ASN A 246 -20.65 -8.57 -14.45
N ALA A 247 -21.92 -8.41 -14.06
CA ALA A 247 -22.56 -7.10 -14.08
C ALA A 247 -21.77 -6.06 -13.25
N SER A 248 -21.35 -6.43 -12.04
CA SER A 248 -20.55 -5.55 -11.17
C SER A 248 -19.20 -5.19 -11.79
N VAL A 249 -18.54 -6.13 -12.47
CA VAL A 249 -17.26 -5.90 -13.17
C VAL A 249 -17.45 -4.88 -14.29
N PHE A 250 -18.45 -5.07 -15.16
CA PHE A 250 -18.70 -4.16 -16.28
C PHE A 250 -19.03 -2.74 -15.82
N TYR A 251 -19.89 -2.57 -14.81
CA TYR A 251 -20.16 -1.25 -14.26
C TYR A 251 -18.92 -0.63 -13.62
N THR A 252 -18.08 -1.41 -12.95
CA THR A 252 -16.86 -0.88 -12.32
C THR A 252 -15.81 -0.46 -13.35
N GLN A 253 -15.70 -1.19 -14.47
CA GLN A 253 -14.90 -0.78 -15.62
C GLN A 253 -15.39 0.53 -16.25
N VAL A 254 -16.71 0.76 -16.32
CA VAL A 254 -17.27 2.05 -16.74
C VAL A 254 -16.78 3.18 -15.85
N TYR A 255 -16.84 3.01 -14.53
CA TYR A 255 -16.36 4.01 -13.57
C TYR A 255 -14.87 4.29 -13.73
N SER A 256 -14.05 3.24 -13.82
CA SER A 256 -12.61 3.37 -14.02
C SER A 256 -12.28 4.16 -15.29
N ARG A 257 -12.79 3.72 -16.44
CA ARG A 257 -12.45 4.29 -17.75
C ARG A 257 -12.98 5.73 -17.91
N ALA A 258 -14.15 6.04 -17.36
CA ALA A 258 -14.67 7.41 -17.31
C ALA A 258 -13.85 8.31 -16.37
N PHE A 259 -13.38 7.78 -15.24
CA PHE A 259 -12.53 8.52 -14.30
C PHE A 259 -11.15 8.83 -14.88
N TYR A 260 -10.50 7.84 -15.51
CA TYR A 260 -9.21 8.02 -16.21
C TYR A 260 -9.27 9.13 -17.27
N SER A 261 -10.30 9.12 -18.12
CA SER A 261 -10.50 10.17 -19.13
C SER A 261 -10.64 11.55 -18.49
N CYS A 262 -11.44 11.67 -17.42
CA CYS A 262 -11.65 12.94 -16.71
C CYS A 262 -10.37 13.49 -16.04
N VAL A 263 -9.57 12.64 -15.39
CA VAL A 263 -8.35 13.06 -14.68
C VAL A 263 -7.27 13.52 -15.68
N ASN A 264 -7.05 12.78 -16.77
CA ASN A 264 -6.08 13.16 -17.81
C ASN A 264 -6.52 14.42 -18.58
N CYS A 265 -7.82 14.61 -18.85
CA CYS A 265 -8.33 15.86 -19.39
C CYS A 265 -8.06 17.07 -18.48
N ARG A 266 -8.16 16.92 -17.15
CA ARG A 266 -7.87 18.00 -16.19
C ARG A 266 -6.37 18.29 -16.09
N TYR A 267 -5.51 17.28 -16.06
CA TYR A 267 -4.05 17.45 -15.95
C TYR A 267 -3.45 18.16 -17.17
N ARG A 268 -3.95 17.89 -18.39
CA ARG A 268 -3.52 18.59 -19.62
C ARG A 268 -3.99 20.06 -19.68
N ARG A 269 -5.15 20.39 -19.12
CA ARG A 269 -5.60 21.81 -19.03
C ARG A 269 -4.74 22.65 -18.09
N THR A 270 -4.12 22.03 -17.07
CA THR A 270 -3.21 22.71 -16.15
C THR A 270 -1.76 22.73 -16.64
N ALA A 271 -1.29 21.68 -17.33
CA ALA A 271 0.07 21.62 -17.88
C ALA A 271 0.29 22.54 -19.11
N GLY A 272 -0.79 22.97 -19.78
CA GLY A 272 -0.73 23.96 -20.87
C GLY A 272 -0.54 25.42 -20.41
N LYS A 273 -0.47 25.68 -19.10
CA LYS A 273 -0.10 27.00 -18.55
C LYS A 273 1.34 26.95 -18.02
N HIS A 274 2.30 26.91 -18.92
CA HIS A 274 3.64 27.39 -18.60
C HIS A 274 3.53 28.86 -18.20
N VAL A 275 3.81 29.16 -16.93
CA VAL A 275 4.21 30.50 -16.50
C VAL A 275 5.70 30.60 -16.85
N PRO A 276 6.12 31.52 -17.74
CA PRO A 276 7.54 31.73 -18.05
C PRO A 276 8.24 32.44 -16.86
N PRO A 277 9.59 32.51 -16.85
CA PRO A 277 10.41 32.43 -15.64
C PRO A 277 10.21 33.54 -14.60
#